data_AF-A0A5A5R0C4-F1
#
_entry.id   AF-A0A5A5R0C4-F1
#
_cell.length_a   1.000
_cell.length_b   1.000
_cell.length_c   1.000
_cell.angle_alpha   90.00
_cell.angle_beta   90.00
_cell.angle_gamma   90.00
#
_symmetry.space_group_name_H-M   'P 1'
#
loop_
_entity.id
_entity.type
_entity.pdbx_description
1 polymer ?
#
loop_
_entity_poly.entity_id
_entity_poly.type
_entity_poly.pdbx_seq_one_letter_code
_entity_poly.pdbx_strand_id
1 'polypeptide(L)'
;MLAELAAAEIAKIAFEAVIGKLTEGAMDKGVELWQKIKQKLQKEPTAAKVLAAAEQTKSEAMIEQQVVPFLQVEMLKDPDFAQEIQTLAQQIKQVINSGNQENIAMNATAYDNSTVKIVGKIEADTVSF
;
A
#
# COMPACT_ATOMS: atom_id res chain seq x y z
N MET A 1 -10.95 -4.14 10.25
CA MET A 1 -10.06 -2.96 10.30
C MET A 1 -8.94 -3.20 9.32
N LEU A 2 -8.85 -2.41 8.25
CA LEU A 2 -7.67 -2.40 7.39
C LEU A 2 -6.49 -1.95 8.25
N ALA A 3 -5.37 -2.66 8.22
CA ALA A 3 -4.17 -2.22 8.92
C ALA A 3 -3.69 -0.92 8.26
N GLU A 4 -3.82 0.21 8.97
CA GLU A 4 -3.23 1.48 8.53
C GLU A 4 -1.71 1.33 8.54
N LEU A 5 -1.08 1.59 7.40
CA LEU A 5 0.37 1.64 7.33
C LEU A 5 0.87 2.87 8.08
N ALA A 6 1.89 2.66 8.89
CA ALA A 6 2.57 3.77 9.55
C ALA A 6 3.21 4.69 8.50
N ALA A 7 3.18 6.00 8.74
CA ALA A 7 3.84 6.98 7.88
C ALA A 7 5.32 6.64 7.62
N ALA A 8 6.00 6.02 8.59
CA ALA A 8 7.37 5.51 8.44
C ALA A 8 7.48 4.45 7.35
N GLU A 9 6.56 3.50 7.33
CA GLU A 9 6.57 2.41 6.36
C GLU A 9 6.19 2.91 4.96
N ILE A 10 5.23 3.83 4.86
CA ILE A 10 4.86 4.51 3.61
C ILE A 10 6.06 5.28 3.03
N ALA A 11 6.70 6.12 3.86
CA ALA A 11 7.85 6.91 3.44
C ALA A 11 9.03 6.02 3.01
N LYS A 12 9.26 4.92 3.74
CA LYS A 12 10.29 3.94 3.41
C LYS A 12 10.03 3.27 2.07
N ILE A 13 8.84 2.72 1.84
CA ILE A 13 8.48 2.05 0.57
C ILE A 13 8.65 3.01 -0.61
N ALA A 14 8.16 4.25 -0.46
CA ALA A 14 8.29 5.28 -1.47
C ALA A 14 9.77 5.59 -1.77
N PHE A 15 10.58 5.71 -0.72
CA PHE A 15 12.00 6.01 -0.85
C PHE A 15 12.79 4.85 -1.45
N GLU A 16 12.51 3.60 -1.06
CA GLU A 16 13.10 2.40 -1.63
C GLU A 16 12.91 2.36 -3.15
N ALA A 17 11.78 2.86 -3.66
CA ALA A 17 11.52 2.96 -5.09
C ALA A 17 12.49 3.92 -5.80
N VAL A 18 12.67 5.14 -5.26
CA VAL A 18 13.58 6.14 -5.87
C VAL A 18 15.05 5.79 -5.75
N ILE A 19 15.45 5.00 -4.74
CA ILE A 19 16.82 4.48 -4.65
C ILE A 19 17.02 3.15 -5.40
N GLY A 20 15.98 2.65 -6.08
CA GLY A 20 16.05 1.47 -6.95
C GLY A 20 16.07 0.12 -6.22
N LYS A 21 15.52 0.05 -5.01
CA LYS A 21 15.44 -1.18 -4.22
C LYS A 21 14.17 -2.00 -4.46
N LEU A 22 13.16 -1.44 -5.13
CA LEU A 22 11.92 -2.16 -5.46
C LEU A 22 12.03 -2.93 -6.78
N THR A 23 11.21 -3.97 -6.93
CA THR A 23 11.03 -4.70 -8.19
C THR A 23 10.36 -3.81 -9.26
N GLU A 24 10.59 -4.08 -10.55
CA GLU A 24 10.07 -3.26 -11.65
C GLU A 24 8.55 -3.00 -11.55
N GLY A 25 7.76 -4.02 -11.21
CA GLY A 25 6.30 -3.87 -11.05
C GLY A 25 5.87 -2.99 -9.86
N ALA A 26 6.72 -2.84 -8.85
CA ALA A 26 6.49 -2.01 -7.67
C ALA A 26 7.16 -0.63 -7.78
N MET A 27 8.14 -0.49 -8.67
CA MET A 27 8.97 0.71 -8.83
C MET A 27 8.14 1.91 -9.32
N ASP A 28 7.34 1.74 -10.38
CA ASP A 28 6.53 2.83 -10.94
C ASP A 28 5.58 3.43 -9.90
N LYS A 29 4.85 2.58 -9.18
CA LYS A 29 3.93 2.98 -8.10
C LYS A 29 4.69 3.59 -6.92
N GLY A 30 5.86 3.06 -6.59
CA GLY A 30 6.70 3.61 -5.52
C GLY A 30 7.25 5.00 -5.85
N VAL A 31 7.66 5.24 -7.10
CA VAL A 31 8.07 6.56 -7.58
C VAL A 31 6.88 7.52 -7.57
N GLU A 32 5.69 7.08 -7.99
CA GLU A 32 4.47 7.88 -7.91
C GLU A 32 4.14 8.28 -6.46
N LEU A 33 4.19 7.31 -5.53
CA LEU A 33 4.00 7.54 -4.10
C LEU A 33 4.99 8.57 -3.56
N TRP A 34 6.27 8.45 -3.93
CA TRP A 34 7.30 9.39 -3.53
C TRP A 34 7.06 10.80 -4.08
N GLN A 35 6.65 10.92 -5.35
CA GLN A 35 6.31 12.20 -5.96
C GLN A 35 5.16 12.88 -5.22
N LYS A 36 4.11 12.14 -4.83
CA LYS A 36 3.00 12.69 -4.04
C LYS A 36 3.46 13.20 -2.68
N ILE A 37 4.29 12.43 -1.97
CA ILE A 37 4.89 12.85 -0.70
C ILE A 37 5.71 14.14 -0.90
N LYS A 38 6.58 14.20 -1.91
CA LYS A 38 7.34 15.42 -2.23
C LYS A 38 6.43 16.59 -2.56
N GLN A 39 5.40 16.41 -3.37
CA GLN A 39 4.49 17.48 -3.77
C GLN A 39 3.69 18.06 -2.60
N LYS A 40 3.38 17.22 -1.61
CA LYS A 40 2.74 17.67 -0.37
C LYS A 40 3.73 18.40 0.52
N LEU A 41 4.89 17.78 0.76
CA LEU A 41 5.92 18.27 1.68
C LEU A 41 6.73 19.46 1.15
N GLN A 42 6.80 19.68 -0.17
CA GLN A 42 7.50 20.84 -0.74
C GLN A 42 6.86 22.18 -0.36
N LYS A 43 5.61 22.16 0.11
CA LYS A 43 4.94 23.34 0.69
C LYS A 43 5.65 23.81 1.95
N GLU A 44 6.38 22.91 2.63
CA GLU A 44 7.21 23.20 3.79
C GLU A 44 8.69 23.29 3.38
N PRO A 45 9.33 24.48 3.47
CA PRO A 45 10.70 24.68 2.98
C PRO A 45 11.74 23.83 3.74
N THR A 46 11.47 23.50 5.00
CA THR A 46 12.31 22.59 5.79
C THR A 46 12.21 21.16 5.28
N ALA A 47 11.00 20.67 5.02
CA ALA A 47 10.79 19.32 4.51
C ALA A 47 11.38 19.16 3.10
N ALA A 48 11.25 20.17 2.24
CA ALA A 48 11.87 20.17 0.91
C ALA A 48 13.39 19.97 0.95
N LYS A 49 14.09 20.66 1.87
CA LYS A 49 15.54 20.52 2.06
C LYS A 49 15.93 19.13 2.53
N VAL A 50 15.18 18.59 3.49
CA VAL A 50 15.39 17.24 4.03
C VAL A 50 15.17 16.19 2.94
N LEU A 51 14.11 16.31 2.15
CA LEU A 51 13.81 15.40 1.04
C LEU A 51 14.95 15.36 0.01
N ALA A 52 15.44 16.54 -0.39
CA ALA A 52 16.56 16.63 -1.33
C ALA A 52 17.85 16.03 -0.74
N ALA A 53 18.14 16.29 0.53
CA ALA A 53 19.31 15.73 1.20
C ALA A 53 19.21 14.21 1.35
N ALA A 54 18.03 13.68 1.67
CA ALA A 54 17.80 12.25 1.81
C ALA A 54 17.96 11.54 0.46
N GLU A 55 17.42 12.09 -0.64
CA GLU A 55 17.62 11.56 -2.00
C GLU A 55 19.09 11.57 -2.42
N GLN A 56 19.79 12.68 -2.15
CA GLN A 56 21.20 12.82 -2.52
C GLN A 56 22.10 11.85 -1.74
N THR A 57 21.82 11.67 -0.44
CA THR A 57 22.59 10.78 0.43
C THR A 57 22.11 9.34 0.38
N LYS A 58 20.95 9.08 -0.23
CA LYS A 58 20.24 7.80 -0.20
C LYS A 58 20.04 7.26 1.22
N SER A 59 19.88 8.16 2.20
CA SER A 59 19.84 7.82 3.63
C SER A 59 18.42 7.54 4.12
N GLU A 60 18.10 6.25 4.30
CA GLU A 60 16.83 5.81 4.90
C GLU A 60 16.64 6.34 6.32
N ALA A 61 17.72 6.41 7.11
CA ALA A 61 17.66 6.97 8.46
C ALA A 61 17.19 8.43 8.45
N MET A 62 17.57 9.19 7.42
CA MET A 62 17.12 10.58 7.24
C MET A 62 15.63 10.65 6.88
N ILE A 63 15.13 9.68 6.11
CA ILE A 63 13.70 9.55 5.82
C ILE A 63 12.93 9.31 7.12
N GLU A 64 13.31 8.30 7.89
CA GLU A 64 12.62 7.94 9.13
C GLU A 64 12.67 9.03 10.19
N GLN A 65 13.82 9.71 10.35
CA GLN A 65 13.99 10.70 11.41
C GLN A 65 13.47 12.08 11.03
N GLN A 66 13.52 12.43 9.74
CA GLN A 66 13.24 13.81 9.33
C GLN A 66 12.07 13.93 8.36
N VAL A 67 11.80 12.98 7.47
CA VAL A 67 10.65 13.06 6.55
C VAL A 67 9.37 12.58 7.21
N VAL A 68 9.43 11.49 7.99
CA VAL A 68 8.26 10.89 8.63
C VAL A 68 7.50 11.85 9.55
N PRO A 69 8.15 12.66 10.42
CA PRO A 69 7.41 13.60 11.26
C PRO A 69 6.61 14.62 10.45
N PHE A 70 7.16 15.15 9.35
CA PHE A 70 6.42 16.06 8.48
C PHE A 70 5.28 15.33 7.77
N LEU A 71 5.53 14.10 7.30
CA LEU A 71 4.49 13.29 6.64
C LEU A 71 3.32 13.00 7.58
N GLN A 72 3.59 12.62 8.83
CA GLN A 72 2.55 12.41 9.85
C GLN A 72 1.69 13.65 10.05
N VAL A 73 2.32 14.82 10.17
CA VAL A 73 1.59 16.09 10.32
C VAL A 73 0.70 16.37 9.12
N GLU A 74 1.20 16.17 7.89
CA GLU A 74 0.39 16.38 6.68
C GLU A 74 -0.74 15.35 6.53
N MET A 75 -0.52 14.10 6.94
CA MET A 75 -1.57 13.08 6.97
C MET A 75 -2.68 13.42 7.98
N LEU A 76 -2.32 14.02 9.12
CA LEU A 76 -3.29 14.46 10.12
C LEU A 76 -4.07 15.70 9.66
N LYS A 77 -3.41 16.60 8.92
CA LYS A 77 -4.04 17.81 8.36
C LYS A 77 -4.94 17.52 7.16
N ASP A 78 -4.58 16.53 6.35
CA ASP A 78 -5.25 16.18 5.10
C ASP A 78 -5.54 14.67 5.05
N PRO A 79 -6.73 14.25 5.51
CA PRO A 79 -7.14 12.85 5.50
C PRO A 79 -7.23 12.25 4.10
N ASP A 80 -7.60 13.03 3.08
CA ASP A 80 -7.71 12.55 1.69
C ASP A 80 -6.31 12.19 1.16
N PHE A 81 -5.32 13.05 1.43
CA PHE A 81 -3.92 12.75 1.15
C PHE A 81 -3.44 11.51 1.91
N ALA A 82 -3.76 11.38 3.20
CA ALA A 82 -3.39 10.23 4.00
C ALA A 82 -3.92 8.92 3.41
N GLN A 83 -5.20 8.91 3.02
CA GLN A 83 -5.84 7.75 2.42
C GLN A 83 -5.25 7.40 1.05
N GLU A 84 -4.92 8.41 0.24
CA GLU A 84 -4.31 8.21 -1.07
C GLU A 84 -2.93 7.54 -0.96
N ILE A 85 -2.04 8.08 -0.10
CA ILE A 85 -0.70 7.52 0.07
C ILE A 85 -0.72 6.15 0.75
N GLN A 86 -1.67 5.91 1.67
CA GLN A 86 -1.88 4.58 2.27
C GLN A 86 -2.29 3.57 1.22
N THR A 87 -3.24 3.94 0.35
CA THR A 87 -3.74 3.06 -0.72
C THR A 87 -2.61 2.68 -1.67
N LEU A 88 -1.79 3.65 -2.09
CA LEU A 88 -0.62 3.40 -2.94
C LEU A 88 0.41 2.49 -2.26
N ALA A 89 0.74 2.76 -1.00
CA ALA A 89 1.67 1.92 -0.24
C ALA A 89 1.17 0.48 -0.09
N GLN A 90 -0.13 0.28 0.14
CA GLN A 90 -0.73 -1.05 0.18
C GLN A 90 -0.64 -1.77 -1.16
N GLN A 91 -0.94 -1.09 -2.27
CA GLN A 91 -0.81 -1.66 -3.61
C GLN A 91 0.65 -2.06 -3.89
N ILE A 92 1.61 -1.24 -3.51
CA ILE A 92 3.04 -1.55 -3.66
C ILE A 92 3.41 -2.80 -2.85
N LYS A 93 3.01 -2.87 -1.57
CA LYS A 93 3.23 -4.07 -0.74
C LYS A 93 2.58 -5.30 -1.35
N GLN A 94 1.37 -5.17 -1.89
CA GLN A 94 0.71 -6.26 -2.60
C GLN A 94 1.55 -6.70 -3.79
N VAL A 95 2.08 -5.80 -4.62
CA VAL A 95 2.92 -6.17 -5.77
C VAL A 95 4.22 -6.83 -5.33
N ILE A 96 4.90 -6.29 -4.31
CA ILE A 96 6.13 -6.88 -3.75
C ILE A 96 5.86 -8.29 -3.24
N ASN A 97 4.75 -8.50 -2.51
CA ASN A 97 4.37 -9.80 -1.99
C ASN A 97 3.84 -10.74 -3.08
N SER A 98 3.15 -10.21 -4.10
CA SER A 98 2.59 -10.97 -5.22
C SER A 98 3.66 -11.40 -6.22
N GLY A 99 4.79 -10.69 -6.31
CA GLY A 99 5.99 -11.17 -7.00
C GLY A 99 6.54 -12.46 -6.41
N ASN A 100 6.15 -12.82 -5.18
CA ASN A 100 6.40 -14.13 -4.56
C ASN A 100 5.19 -15.09 -4.65
N GLN A 101 4.09 -14.68 -5.30
CA GLN A 101 2.87 -15.46 -5.43
C GLN A 101 2.35 -15.44 -6.87
N GLU A 102 2.85 -16.35 -7.71
CA GLU A 102 2.11 -16.83 -8.88
C GLU A 102 0.78 -17.53 -8.49
N ASN A 103 0.23 -17.35 -7.28
CA ASN A 103 -0.85 -18.21 -6.79
C ASN A 103 -1.68 -17.69 -5.60
N ILE A 104 -2.19 -16.45 -5.60
CA ILE A 104 -3.50 -16.23 -4.96
C ILE A 104 -4.45 -15.61 -5.97
N ALA A 105 -5.21 -16.52 -6.57
CA ALA A 105 -6.41 -16.27 -7.31
C ALA A 105 -7.33 -15.29 -6.57
N MET A 106 -7.79 -14.31 -7.34
CA MET A 106 -9.18 -13.88 -7.47
C MET A 106 -10.05 -13.80 -6.21
N ASN A 107 -10.69 -12.62 -6.10
CA ASN A 107 -11.97 -12.37 -5.45
C ASN A 107 -11.92 -12.08 -3.94
N ALA A 108 -11.66 -10.82 -3.62
CA ALA A 108 -12.18 -10.17 -2.44
C ALA A 108 -13.29 -9.18 -2.85
N THR A 109 -14.42 -9.69 -3.35
CA THR A 109 -15.76 -9.06 -3.30
C THR A 109 -16.79 -10.01 -3.91
N ALA A 110 -17.22 -11.01 -3.14
CA ALA A 110 -18.57 -11.55 -3.23
C ALA A 110 -19.31 -11.16 -1.95
N TYR A 111 -19.56 -9.86 -1.80
CA TYR A 111 -20.64 -9.41 -0.92
C TYR A 111 -21.94 -9.66 -1.68
N ASP A 112 -22.82 -10.43 -1.05
CA ASP A 112 -24.25 -10.56 -1.35
C ASP A 112 -24.66 -11.48 -2.53
N ASN A 113 -25.05 -12.71 -2.19
CA ASN A 113 -26.48 -13.02 -2.21
C ASN A 113 -26.76 -14.22 -1.29
N SER A 114 -27.46 -13.94 -0.19
CA SER A 114 -28.09 -14.96 0.65
C SER A 114 -29.11 -15.77 -0.14
N THR A 115 -28.90 -17.06 -0.36
CA THR A 115 -29.98 -18.05 -0.22
C THR A 115 -29.38 -19.41 0.12
N VAL A 116 -29.21 -19.66 1.42
CA VAL A 116 -29.23 -21.03 1.93
C VAL A 116 -30.63 -21.58 1.65
N LYS A 117 -30.76 -22.39 0.61
CA LYS A 117 -31.80 -23.42 0.51
C LYS A 117 -31.13 -24.76 0.25
N ILE A 118 -30.45 -25.26 1.29
CA ILE A 118 -30.19 -26.69 1.41
C ILE A 118 -31.53 -27.33 1.80
N VAL A 119 -32.34 -27.69 0.81
CA VAL A 119 -33.39 -28.71 0.91
C VAL A 119 -33.56 -29.39 -0.47
N GLY A 120 -32.47 -29.90 -1.01
CA GLY A 120 -32.53 -30.94 -2.04
C GLY A 120 -32.95 -32.23 -1.36
N LYS A 121 -34.23 -32.60 -1.47
CA LYS A 121 -34.77 -33.89 -1.07
C LYS A 121 -33.89 -35.01 -1.63
N ILE A 122 -33.37 -35.88 -0.75
CA ILE A 122 -32.87 -37.19 -1.18
C ILE A 122 -34.10 -38.09 -1.26
N GLU A 123 -34.69 -38.19 -2.45
CA GLU A 123 -35.62 -39.26 -2.81
C GLU A 123 -35.16 -39.85 -4.15
N ALA A 124 -34.47 -40.98 -4.05
CA ALA A 124 -34.25 -42.00 -5.07
C ALA A 124 -33.48 -43.12 -4.34
N ASP A 125 -34.12 -44.11 -3.72
CA ASP A 125 -34.88 -45.19 -4.35
C ASP A 125 -34.17 -45.73 -5.60
N THR A 126 -33.26 -46.69 -5.43
CA THR A 126 -33.43 -48.09 -5.86
C THR A 126 -32.13 -48.83 -5.51
N VAL A 127 -32.18 -49.76 -4.56
CA VAL A 127 -31.13 -50.78 -4.38
C VAL A 127 -31.58 -51.99 -5.18
N SER A 128 -30.89 -52.29 -6.28
CA SER A 128 -31.09 -53.53 -7.03
C SER A 128 -30.33 -54.66 -6.34
N PHE A 129 -31.05 -55.74 -6.02
CA PHE A 129 -30.54 -57.00 -5.47
C PHE A 129 -29.78 -57.82 -6.52
#